data_AF-A0AAJ0LDU2-F1
#
_entry.id   AF-A0AAJ0LDU2-F1
#
_cell.length_a   1.000
_cell.length_b   1.000
_cell.length_c   1.000
_cell.angle_alpha   90.00
_cell.angle_beta   90.00
_cell.angle_gamma   90.00
#
_symmetry.space_group_name_H-M   'P 1'
#
loop_
_entity.id
_entity.type
_entity.pdbx_description
1 polymer ?
#
loop_
_entity_poly.entity_id
_entity_poly.type
_entity_poly.pdbx_seq_one_letter_code
_entity_poly.pdbx_strand_id
1 'polypeptide(L)' 'MNKIAQQRVQSLAEMALAWNLQQPTVASVLVGASRLSQLQDSVHALDNLTFTAEELAAIQKILA' A
#
# COMPACT_ATOMS: atom_id res chain seq x y z
N MET A 1 -8.91 6.86 3.77
CA MET A 1 -7.63 6.20 3.42
C MET A 1 -6.48 7.19 3.17
N ASN A 2 -6.66 8.28 2.41
CA ASN A 2 -5.58 9.26 2.14
C ASN A 2 -4.82 9.79 3.37
N LYS A 3 -5.50 10.04 4.50
CA LYS A 3 -4.82 10.50 5.73
C LYS A 3 -3.81 9.47 6.27
N ILE A 4 -4.12 8.18 6.16
CA ILE A 4 -3.24 7.09 6.62
C ILE A 4 -2.05 6.94 5.67
N ALA A 5 -2.27 7.04 4.36
CA ALA A 5 -1.21 7.06 3.36
C ALA A 5 -0.22 8.21 3.61
N GLN A 6 -0.73 9.42 3.88
CA GLN A 6 0.10 10.59 4.22
C GLN A 6 0.89 10.40 5.51
N GLN A 7 0.30 9.79 6.55
CA GLN A 7 1.00 9.47 7.80
C GLN A 7 2.16 8.48 7.59
N ARG A 8 2.03 7.59 6.61
CA ARG A 8 3.06 6.62 6.20
C ARG A 8 4.05 7.17 5.17
N VAL A 9 3.96 8.46 4.83
CA VAL A 9 4.81 9.13 3.82
C VAL A 9 4.80 8.38 2.48
N GLN A 10 3.63 7.89 2.08
CA GLN A 10 3.43 7.14 0.84
C GLN A 10 2.18 7.60 0.11
N SER A 11 2.13 7.39 -1.20
CA SER A 11 0.93 7.67 -1.98
C SER A 11 -0.19 6.66 -1.68
N LEU A 12 -1.43 6.99 -2.04
CA LEU A 12 -2.54 6.05 -1.89
C LEU A 12 -2.33 4.79 -2.74
N ALA A 13 -1.72 4.94 -3.92
CA ALA A 13 -1.41 3.83 -4.81
C ALA A 13 -0.34 2.91 -4.19
N GLU A 14 0.73 3.48 -3.65
CA GLU A 14 1.74 2.73 -2.89
C GLU A 14 1.13 1.98 -1.71
N MET A 15 0.29 2.67 -0.91
CA MET A 15 -0.38 2.05 0.23
C MET A 15 -1.27 0.87 -0.18
N ALA A 16 -1.98 0.97 -1.31
CA ALA A 16 -2.83 -0.10 -1.80
C ALA A 16 -2.02 -1.31 -2.29
N LEU A 17 -0.86 -1.09 -2.89
CA LEU A 17 0.06 -2.17 -3.28
C LEU A 17 0.67 -2.83 -2.04
N ALA A 18 1.15 -2.04 -1.08
CA ALA A 18 1.69 -2.52 0.18
C ALA A 18 0.65 -3.34 0.97
N TRP A 19 -0.61 -2.89 0.99
CA TRP A 19 -1.71 -3.59 1.65
C TRP A 19 -1.95 -5.00 1.09
N ASN A 20 -1.87 -5.16 -0.24
CA ASN A 20 -2.01 -6.48 -0.87
C ASN A 20 -0.79 -7.36 -0.59
N LEU A 21 0.42 -6.80 -0.67
CA LEU A 21 1.67 -7.52 -0.48
C LEU A 21 1.98 -7.87 0.98
N GLN A 22 1.35 -7.19 1.95
CA GLN A 22 1.46 -7.51 3.37
C GLN A 22 0.92 -8.92 3.68
N GLN A 23 -0.05 -9.43 2.91
CA GLN A 23 -0.64 -10.73 3.17
C GLN A 23 0.28 -11.85 2.69
N PRO A 24 0.75 -12.74 3.59
CA PRO A 24 1.67 -13.83 3.20
C PRO A 24 1.05 -14.85 2.25
N THR A 25 -0.29 -14.85 2.10
CA THR A 25 -1.03 -15.67 1.13
C THR A 25 -0.99 -15.11 -0.29
N VAL A 26 -0.60 -13.85 -0.47
CA VAL A 26 -0.48 -13.20 -1.78
C VAL A 26 0.93 -13.45 -2.32
N ALA A 27 1.05 -14.28 -3.36
CA ALA A 27 2.34 -14.61 -3.95
C ALA A 27 2.95 -13.45 -4.75
N SER A 28 2.12 -12.63 -5.40
CA SER A 28 2.55 -11.48 -6.20
C SER A 28 1.38 -10.54 -6.49
N VAL A 29 1.69 -9.27 -6.78
CA VAL A 29 0.72 -8.27 -7.24
C VAL A 29 1.08 -7.89 -8.67
N LEU A 30 0.10 -7.99 -9.58
CA LEU A 30 0.27 -7.66 -10.99
C LEU A 30 -0.08 -6.18 -11.21
N VAL A 31 0.92 -5.37 -11.56
CA VAL A 31 0.76 -3.92 -11.75
C VAL A 31 0.88 -3.55 -13.23
N GLY A 32 -0.13 -2.86 -13.75
CA GLY A 32 -0.06 -2.24 -15.08
C GLY A 32 0.52 -0.84 -14.98
N ALA A 33 1.63 -0.58 -15.67
CA ALA A 33 2.24 0.75 -15.74
C ALA A 33 2.11 1.33 -17.15
N SER A 34 1.52 2.52 -17.24
CA SER A 34 1.44 3.33 -18.47
C SER A 34 2.55 4.38 -18.56
N ARG A 35 3.25 4.63 -17.45
CA ARG A 35 4.33 5.62 -17.31
C ARG A 35 5.39 5.12 -16.34
N LEU A 36 6.63 5.59 -16.51
CA LEU A 36 7.77 5.20 -15.67
C LEU A 36 7.55 5.55 -14.19
N SER A 37 6.89 6.67 -13.89
CA SER A 37 6.59 7.06 -12.51
C SER A 37 5.75 6.01 -11.78
N GLN A 38 4.81 5.33 -12.45
CA GLN A 38 3.99 4.30 -11.81
C GLN A 38 4.80 3.05 -11.43
N LEU A 39 5.86 2.75 -12.19
CA LEU A 39 6.82 1.71 -11.80
C LEU A 39 7.61 2.14 -10.56
N GLN A 40 8.04 3.40 -10.50
CA GLN A 40 8.73 3.93 -9.33
C GLN A 40 7.84 3.88 -8.08
N ASP A 41 6.57 4.29 -8.19
CA ASP A 41 5.59 4.18 -7.11
C ASP A 41 5.41 2.71 -6.66
N SER A 42 5.39 1.77 -7.60
CA SER A 42 5.26 0.34 -7.30
C SER A 42 6.46 -0.22 -6.56
N VAL A 43 7.67 0.25 -6.89
CA VAL A 43 8.89 -0.12 -6.18
C VAL A 43 8.93 0.53 -4.80
N HIS A 44 8.55 1.81 -4.69
CA HIS A 44 8.48 2.53 -3.41
C HIS A 44 7.51 1.88 -2.42
N ALA A 45 6.42 1.28 -2.90
CA ALA A 45 5.49 0.53 -2.06
C ALA A 45 6.16 -0.64 -1.31
N LEU A 46 7.22 -1.21 -1.87
CA LEU A 46 7.98 -2.32 -1.26
C LEU A 46 8.82 -1.87 -0.06
N ASP A 47 9.12 -0.57 0.05
CA ASP A 47 9.91 -0.03 1.17
C ASP A 47 9.13 -0.06 2.49
N ASN A 48 7.80 -0.09 2.44
CA ASN A 48 6.96 -0.05 3.64
C ASN A 48 5.74 -0.98 3.57
N LEU A 49 6.01 -2.30 3.54
CA LEU A 49 5.02 -3.37 3.47
C LEU A 49 4.35 -3.71 4.81
N THR A 50 4.94 -3.30 5.93
CA THR A 50 4.45 -3.64 7.27
C THR A 50 3.41 -2.65 7.76
N PHE A 51 2.26 -3.14 8.21
CA PHE A 51 1.23 -2.34 8.87
C PHE A 51 1.18 -2.68 10.36
N THR A 52 1.11 -1.65 11.20
CA THR A 52 0.86 -1.82 12.63
C THR A 52 -0.60 -2.21 12.88
N ALA A 53 -0.87 -2.80 14.05
CA ALA A 53 -2.23 -3.16 14.43
C ALA A 53 -3.18 -1.95 14.46
N GLU A 54 -2.67 -0.77 14.82
CA GLU A 54 -3.42 0.48 14.85
C GLU A 54 -3.79 0.97 13.44
N GLU A 55 -2.85 0.89 12.50
CA GLU A 55 -3.11 1.23 11.10
C GLU A 55 -4.11 0.27 10.46
N LEU A 56 -3.96 -1.04 10.71
CA LEU A 56 -4.90 -2.06 10.25
C LEU A 56 -6.31 -1.81 10.79
N ALA A 57 -6.44 -1.51 12.08
CA ALA A 57 -7.71 -1.19 12.71
C ALA A 57 -8.33 0.09 12.14
N ALA A 58 -7.52 1.12 11.89
CA ALA A 58 -7.98 2.36 11.26
C ALA A 58 -8.47 2.13 9.82
N ILE A 59 -7.78 1.28 9.06
CA ILE A 59 -8.17 0.92 7.69
C ILE A 59 -9.47 0.12 7.69
N GLN A 60 -9.60 -0.89 8.55
CA GLN A 60 -10.84 -1.66 8.72
C GLN A 60 -12.02 -0.77 9.09
N LYS A 61 -11.82 0.21 10.00
CA LYS A 61 -12.88 1.14 10.39
C LYS A 61 -13.36 2.05 9.24
N ILE A 62 -12.52 2.32 8.25
CA ILE A 62 -12.89 3.13 7.08
C ILE A 62 -13.58 2.29 5.99
N LEU A 63 -13.27 1.00 5.91
CA LEU A 63 -13.86 0.05 4.96
C LEU A 63 -15.21 -0.53 5.42
N ALA A 64 -15.50 -0.47 6.73
CA ALA A 64 -16.74 -0.94 7.34
C ALA A 64 -17.94 -0.01 7.09
#